data_AF-A0AA43A3Z8-F1
#
_entry.id   AF-A0AA43A3Z8-F1
#
_cell.length_a   1.000
_cell.length_b   1.000
_cell.length_c   1.000
_cell.angle_alpha   90.00
_cell.angle_beta   90.00
_cell.angle_gamma   90.00
#
_symmetry.space_group_name_H-M   'P 1'
#
loop_
_entity.id
_entity.type
_entity.pdbx_description
1 polymer ?
#
loop_
_entity_poly.entity_id
_entity_poly.type
_entity_poly.pdbx_seq_one_letter_code
_entity_poly.pdbx_strand_id
1 'polypeptide(L)'
;MQVKKIINAPLERVWNILTDTRQWPAWGPSVRCVECPQRYIYSGLQGRLKTAVGIWVTFEITSCEAPVSWGWKVSGVAATGHRLKKLTENSCELIFELPFVAFPYALICRQAANRIARLALDK
;
A
#
# COMPACT_ATOMS: atom_id res chain seq x y z
N MET A 1 -1.98 -8.55 -13.08
CA MET A 1 -3.40 -8.11 -12.91
C MET A 1 -3.41 -6.78 -12.16
N GLN A 2 -4.42 -5.93 -12.33
CA GLN A 2 -4.51 -4.66 -11.59
C GLN A 2 -5.86 -4.50 -10.90
N VAL A 3 -5.86 -3.92 -9.70
CA VAL A 3 -7.06 -3.45 -9.02
C VAL A 3 -7.00 -1.94 -8.95
N LYS A 4 -8.01 -1.26 -9.51
CA LYS A 4 -8.05 0.20 -9.58
C LYS A 4 -9.20 0.74 -8.73
N LYS A 5 -9.01 1.91 -8.14
CA LYS A 5 -10.06 2.65 -7.44
C LYS A 5 -9.84 4.15 -7.54
N ILE A 6 -10.88 4.87 -7.90
CA ILE A 6 -10.92 6.34 -7.83
C ILE A 6 -11.21 6.74 -6.39
N ILE A 7 -10.42 7.69 -5.88
CA ILE A 7 -10.53 8.25 -4.54
C ILE A 7 -10.74 9.76 -4.69
N ASN A 8 -11.79 10.28 -4.05
CA ASN A 8 -12.13 11.70 -4.05
C ASN A 8 -11.32 12.45 -2.98
N ALA A 9 -10.00 12.33 -3.04
CA ALA A 9 -9.06 13.06 -2.18
C ALA A 9 -7.83 13.48 -2.99
N PRO A 10 -7.10 14.52 -2.55
CA PRO A 10 -5.82 14.91 -3.16
C PRO A 10 -4.81 13.76 -3.15
N LEU A 11 -4.00 13.71 -4.20
CA LEU A 11 -3.02 12.64 -4.41
C LEU A 11 -2.02 12.54 -3.24
N GLU A 12 -1.58 13.68 -2.71
CA GLU A 12 -0.62 13.78 -1.60
C GLU A 12 -1.20 13.17 -0.33
N ARG A 13 -2.51 13.33 -0.09
CA ARG A 13 -3.20 12.76 1.08
C ARG A 13 -3.21 11.25 1.01
N VAL A 14 -3.55 10.69 -0.15
CA VAL A 14 -3.54 9.25 -0.37
C VAL A 14 -2.12 8.70 -0.32
N TRP A 15 -1.15 9.41 -0.88
CA TRP A 15 0.27 9.04 -0.81
C TRP A 15 0.78 8.94 0.63
N ASN A 16 0.46 9.91 1.47
CA ASN A 16 0.84 9.89 2.88
C ASN A 16 0.26 8.67 3.61
N ILE A 17 -1.00 8.30 3.35
CA ILE A 17 -1.63 7.10 3.95
C ILE A 17 -0.96 5.80 3.47
N LEU A 18 -0.62 5.73 2.17
CA LEU A 18 0.03 4.56 1.58
C LEU A 18 1.45 4.35 2.13
N THR A 19 2.19 5.44 2.29
CA THR A 19 3.60 5.42 2.70
C THR A 19 3.81 5.37 4.20
N ASP A 20 2.79 5.72 5.00
CA ASP A 20 2.83 5.66 6.46
C ASP A 20 2.72 4.21 6.95
N THR A 21 3.85 3.65 7.37
CA THR A 21 3.99 2.28 7.88
C THR A 21 3.08 2.00 9.08
N ARG A 22 2.71 3.04 9.85
CA ARG A 22 1.80 2.92 11.00
C ARG A 22 0.35 2.73 10.57
N GLN A 23 -0.01 3.13 9.34
CA GLN A 23 -1.36 3.00 8.80
C GLN A 23 -1.58 1.69 8.04
N TRP A 24 -0.51 0.95 7.73
CA TRP A 24 -0.62 -0.32 7.02
C TRP A 24 -1.56 -1.32 7.70
N PRO A 25 -1.60 -1.47 9.04
CA PRO A 25 -2.58 -2.35 9.68
C PRO A 25 -4.02 -1.84 9.56
N ALA A 26 -4.21 -0.52 9.47
CA ALA A 26 -5.54 0.08 9.33
C ALA A 26 -6.13 -0.21 7.95
N TRP A 27 -5.35 -0.01 6.89
CA TRP A 27 -5.84 -0.21 5.54
C TRP A 27 -5.57 -1.60 4.94
N GLY A 28 -4.48 -2.27 5.28
CA GLY A 28 -4.05 -3.54 4.69
C GLY A 28 -4.62 -4.76 5.44
N PRO A 29 -5.60 -5.51 4.89
CA PRO A 29 -6.21 -6.62 5.62
C PRO A 29 -5.25 -7.78 5.92
N SER A 30 -4.16 -7.90 5.15
CA SER A 30 -3.12 -8.91 5.33
C SER A 30 -2.04 -8.50 6.33
N VAL A 31 -2.03 -7.26 6.80
CA VAL A 31 -1.02 -6.70 7.72
C VAL A 31 -1.67 -6.47 9.08
N ARG A 32 -1.11 -7.09 10.12
CA ARG A 32 -1.59 -6.96 11.50
C ARG A 32 -0.75 -5.98 12.31
N CYS A 33 0.55 -5.95 12.08
CA CYS A 33 1.50 -5.08 12.77
C CYS A 33 2.67 -4.78 11.84
N VAL A 34 3.31 -3.63 12.01
CA VAL A 34 4.55 -3.26 11.31
C VAL A 34 5.58 -2.82 12.33
N GLU A 35 6.74 -3.44 12.28
CA GLU A 35 7.94 -3.04 13.01
C GLU A 35 8.93 -2.45 12.00
N CYS A 36 8.94 -1.12 11.95
CA CYS A 36 9.85 -0.36 11.12
C CYS A 36 10.30 0.86 11.91
N PRO A 37 11.61 1.19 11.91
CA PRO A 37 12.09 2.38 12.60
C PRO A 37 11.47 3.65 11.99
N GLN A 38 11.16 3.60 10.69
CA GLN A 38 10.76 4.75 9.89
C GLN A 38 9.25 4.77 9.69
N ARG A 39 8.67 5.95 9.86
CA ARG A 39 7.23 6.15 9.62
C ARG A 39 6.89 6.13 8.14
N TYR A 40 7.68 6.79 7.30
CA TYR A 40 7.43 6.87 5.86
C TYR A 40 8.43 6.03 5.09
N ILE A 41 7.95 5.36 4.05
CA ILE A 41 8.80 4.54 3.19
C ILE A 41 9.72 5.37 2.28
N TYR A 42 10.86 4.78 1.95
CA TYR A 42 11.78 5.22 0.90
C TYR A 42 12.44 3.99 0.28
N SER A 43 13.08 4.16 -0.88
CA SER A 43 13.74 3.05 -1.58
C SER A 43 14.89 2.46 -0.76
N GLY A 44 14.90 1.15 -0.59
CA GLY A 44 15.87 0.42 0.25
C GLY A 44 15.47 0.31 1.72
N LEU A 45 14.33 0.90 2.15
CA LEU A 45 13.84 0.72 3.51
C LEU A 45 13.49 -0.75 3.76
N GLN A 46 13.93 -1.27 4.90
CA GLN A 46 13.62 -2.63 5.35
C GLN A 46 12.94 -2.61 6.71
N GLY A 47 12.16 -3.65 6.97
CA GLY A 47 11.49 -3.83 8.25
C GLY A 47 10.86 -5.21 8.35
N ARG A 48 10.02 -5.39 9.36
CA ARG A 48 9.22 -6.60 9.54
C ARG A 48 7.77 -6.24 9.67
N LEU A 49 6.91 -7.12 9.20
CA LEU A 49 5.48 -7.02 9.43
C LEU A 49 4.94 -8.35 9.90
N LYS A 50 3.88 -8.28 10.70
CA LYS A 50 3.13 -9.45 11.14
C LYS A 50 1.95 -9.60 10.20
N THR A 51 1.81 -10.77 9.58
CA THR A 51 0.68 -11.08 8.73
C THR A 51 -0.61 -11.26 9.55
N ALA A 52 -1.76 -11.24 8.89
CA ALA A 52 -3.06 -11.47 9.55
C ALA A 52 -3.12 -12.81 10.31
N VAL A 53 -2.41 -13.84 9.84
CA VAL A 53 -2.31 -15.17 10.48
C VAL A 53 -1.26 -15.23 11.60
N GLY A 54 -0.58 -14.12 11.91
CA GLY A 54 0.33 -14.01 13.05
C GLY A 54 1.80 -14.33 12.76
N ILE A 55 2.17 -14.60 11.51
CA ILE A 55 3.55 -14.91 11.09
C ILE A 55 4.31 -13.61 10.87
N TRP A 56 5.54 -13.52 11.39
CA TRP A 56 6.45 -12.41 11.11
C TRP A 56 7.22 -12.66 9.82
N VAL A 57 7.21 -11.67 8.93
CA VAL A 57 7.91 -11.68 7.65
C VAL A 57 8.71 -10.40 7.49
N THR A 58 9.84 -10.47 6.79
CA THR A 58 10.62 -9.28 6.42
C THR A 58 10.03 -8.64 5.18
N PHE A 59 10.17 -7.33 5.06
CA PHE A 59 9.88 -6.63 3.83
C PHE A 59 11.01 -5.68 3.46
N GLU A 60 11.10 -5.39 2.17
CA GLU A 60 12.04 -4.42 1.60
C GLU A 60 11.30 -3.59 0.55
N ILE A 61 11.41 -2.27 0.64
CA ILE A 61 10.92 -1.34 -0.36
C ILE A 61 11.92 -1.29 -1.51
N THR A 62 11.57 -1.85 -2.66
CA THR A 62 12.49 -1.97 -3.80
C THR A 62 12.51 -0.74 -4.68
N SER A 63 11.41 0.01 -4.70
CA SER A 63 11.30 1.26 -5.45
C SER A 63 10.31 2.18 -4.75
N CYS A 64 10.60 3.48 -4.74
CA CYS A 64 9.72 4.50 -4.19
C CYS A 64 9.91 5.80 -4.96
N GLU A 65 9.02 6.04 -5.92
CA GLU A 65 8.93 7.25 -6.72
C GLU A 65 7.82 8.13 -6.13
N ALA A 66 8.14 8.96 -5.15
CA ALA A 66 7.12 9.80 -4.51
C ALA A 66 6.66 10.94 -5.45
N PRO A 67 5.35 11.27 -5.52
CA PRO A 67 4.20 10.61 -4.90
C PRO A 67 3.46 9.64 -5.86
N VAL A 68 4.18 9.08 -6.84
CA VAL A 68 3.63 8.35 -7.98
C VAL A 68 3.51 6.86 -7.71
N SER A 69 4.56 6.18 -7.27
CA SER A 69 4.52 4.73 -7.13
C SER A 69 5.53 4.17 -6.15
N TRP A 70 5.23 3.01 -5.58
CA TRP A 70 6.20 2.24 -4.81
C TRP A 70 5.97 0.74 -4.97
N GLY A 71 7.06 0.01 -4.89
CA GLY A 71 7.11 -1.44 -4.97
C GLY A 71 7.91 -2.02 -3.81
N TRP A 72 7.65 -3.28 -3.51
CA TRP A 72 8.28 -3.95 -2.38
C TRP A 72 8.30 -5.46 -2.55
N LYS A 73 9.16 -6.09 -1.77
CA LYS A 73 9.25 -7.53 -1.60
C LYS A 73 8.92 -7.90 -0.17
N VAL A 74 8.30 -9.06 0.01
CA VAL A 74 8.04 -9.66 1.31
C VAL A 74 8.71 -11.02 1.32
N SER A 75 9.62 -11.25 2.28
CA SER A 75 10.46 -12.45 2.35
C SER A 75 11.14 -12.80 1.02
N GLY A 76 11.62 -11.79 0.29
CA GLY A 76 12.30 -11.95 -1.00
C GLY A 76 11.37 -12.11 -2.22
N VAL A 77 10.07 -12.31 -2.01
CA VAL A 77 9.08 -12.47 -3.08
C VAL A 77 8.49 -11.11 -3.45
N ALA A 78 8.39 -10.82 -4.75
CA ALA A 78 7.73 -9.60 -5.24
C ALA A 78 6.27 -9.56 -4.76
N ALA A 79 5.95 -8.52 -3.99
CA ALA A 79 4.62 -8.30 -3.48
C ALA A 79 3.84 -7.36 -4.42
N THR A 80 2.80 -6.70 -3.91
CA THR A 80 1.97 -5.79 -4.71
C THR A 80 2.67 -4.44 -4.92
N GLY A 81 2.72 -3.97 -6.16
CA GLY A 81 3.06 -2.59 -6.48
C GLY A 81 1.87 -1.66 -6.22
N HIS A 82 2.17 -0.41 -5.89
CA HIS A 82 1.17 0.64 -5.66
C HIS A 82 1.50 1.83 -6.56
N ARG A 83 0.50 2.33 -7.28
CA ARG A 83 0.64 3.51 -8.13
C ARG A 83 -0.53 4.44 -7.92
N LEU A 84 -0.24 5.73 -7.84
CA LEU A 84 -1.21 6.81 -7.85
C LEU A 84 -1.13 7.55 -9.19
N LYS A 85 -2.29 7.93 -9.69
CA LYS A 85 -2.42 8.81 -10.85
C LYS A 85 -3.32 9.98 -10.46
N LYS A 86 -2.83 11.21 -10.62
CA LYS A 86 -3.64 12.41 -10.42
C LYS A 86 -4.73 12.44 -11.49
N LEU A 87 -5.98 12.66 -11.09
CA LEU A 87 -7.09 12.89 -12.01
C LEU A 87 -7.51 14.36 -12.00
N THR A 88 -7.67 14.92 -10.80
CA THR A 88 -7.92 16.36 -10.56
C THR A 88 -7.16 16.81 -9.31
N GLU A 89 -7.30 18.07 -8.90
CA GLU A 89 -6.73 18.55 -7.62
C GLU A 89 -7.30 17.80 -6.40
N ASN A 90 -8.54 17.33 -6.48
CA ASN A 90 -9.24 16.69 -5.36
C ASN A 90 -9.58 15.22 -5.63
N SER A 91 -8.99 14.60 -6.66
CA SER A 91 -9.19 13.19 -6.94
C SER A 91 -7.98 12.52 -7.58
N CYS A 92 -7.77 11.27 -7.21
CA CYS A 92 -6.72 10.42 -7.77
C CYS A 92 -7.22 8.99 -7.99
N GLU A 93 -6.54 8.27 -8.88
CA GLU A 93 -6.72 6.84 -9.08
C GLU A 93 -5.61 6.08 -8.35
N LEU A 94 -6.00 5.16 -7.48
CA LEU A 94 -5.11 4.18 -6.83
C LEU A 94 -5.14 2.87 -7.61
N ILE A 95 -3.96 2.39 -7.98
CA ILE A 95 -3.74 1.18 -8.76
C ILE A 95 -2.85 0.24 -7.94
N PHE A 96 -3.36 -0.95 -7.64
CA PHE A 96 -2.55 -2.06 -7.12
C PHE A 96 -2.12 -2.94 -8.29
N GLU A 97 -0.82 -3.15 -8.44
CA GLU A 97 -0.21 -4.03 -9.42
C GLU A 97 0.07 -5.38 -8.74
N LEU A 98 -0.66 -6.43 -9.14
CA LEU A 98 -0.52 -7.77 -8.55
C LEU A 98 0.33 -8.69 -9.43
N PRO A 99 1.25 -9.47 -8.83
CA PRO A 99 1.88 -10.58 -9.52
C PRO A 99 0.82 -11.61 -9.95
N PHE A 100 1.05 -12.27 -11.09
CA PHE A 100 0.04 -13.07 -11.79
C PHE A 100 -0.53 -14.24 -10.96
N VAL A 101 0.23 -14.75 -9.99
CA VAL A 101 -0.13 -15.89 -9.14
C VAL A 101 -1.18 -15.53 -8.05
N ALA A 102 -1.51 -14.25 -7.89
CA ALA A 102 -2.25 -13.74 -6.75
C ALA A 102 -3.75 -13.45 -7.02
N PHE A 103 -4.45 -14.29 -7.80
CA PHE A 103 -5.87 -14.09 -8.11
C PHE A 103 -6.79 -13.87 -6.89
N PRO A 104 -6.75 -14.69 -5.82
CA PRO A 104 -7.56 -14.44 -4.61
C PRO A 104 -7.16 -13.16 -3.87
N TYR A 105 -5.93 -12.67 -4.08
CA TYR A 105 -5.41 -11.47 -3.43
C TYR A 105 -6.05 -10.17 -3.98
N ALA A 106 -6.70 -10.21 -5.15
CA ALA A 106 -7.43 -9.06 -5.68
C ALA A 106 -8.56 -8.60 -4.75
N LEU A 107 -9.24 -9.53 -4.07
CA LEU A 107 -10.28 -9.19 -3.09
C LEU A 107 -9.71 -8.43 -1.89
N ILE A 108 -8.53 -8.85 -1.43
CA ILE A 108 -7.79 -8.17 -0.35
C ILE A 108 -7.36 -6.78 -0.81
N CYS A 109 -6.80 -6.64 -2.02
CA CYS A 109 -6.45 -5.32 -2.59
C CYS A 109 -7.66 -4.41 -2.75
N ARG A 110 -8.82 -4.94 -3.15
CA ARG A 110 -10.07 -4.16 -3.25
C ARG A 110 -10.54 -3.67 -1.88
N GLN A 111 -10.47 -4.52 -0.86
CA GLN A 111 -10.78 -4.13 0.51
C GLN A 111 -9.77 -3.08 1.03
N ALA A 112 -8.49 -3.24 0.74
CA ALA A 112 -7.46 -2.27 1.07
C ALA A 112 -7.73 -0.90 0.43
N ALA A 113 -8.01 -0.89 -0.88
CA ALA A 113 -8.38 0.32 -1.61
C ALA A 113 -9.60 1.03 -1.00
N ASN A 114 -10.61 0.27 -0.57
CA ASN A 114 -11.78 0.82 0.11
C ASN A 114 -11.44 1.45 1.47
N ARG A 115 -10.57 0.83 2.25
CA ARG A 115 -10.14 1.37 3.55
C ARG A 115 -9.29 2.64 3.38
N ILE A 116 -8.37 2.65 2.41
CA ILE A 116 -7.57 3.84 2.06
C ILE A 116 -8.50 4.99 1.67
N ALA A 117 -9.50 4.71 0.81
CA ALA A 117 -10.45 5.73 0.40
C ALA A 117 -11.22 6.34 1.59
N ARG A 118 -11.58 5.54 2.60
CA ARG A 118 -12.20 6.06 3.83
C ARG A 118 -11.23 6.90 4.65
N LEU A 119 -10.03 6.39 4.92
CA LEU A 119 -8.99 7.14 5.66
C LEU A 119 -8.63 8.48 4.99
N ALA A 120 -8.68 8.53 3.65
CA ALA A 120 -8.42 9.74 2.89
C ALA A 120 -9.57 10.75 2.93
N LEU A 121 -10.79 10.31 3.25
CA LEU A 121 -11.97 11.17 3.38
C LEU A 121 -12.22 11.59 4.82
N ASP A 122 -11.83 10.77 5.80
CA ASP A 122 -11.86 11.12 7.21
C ASP A 122 -10.89 12.28 7.48
N LYS A 123 -11.34 13.27 8.24
CA LYS A 123 -10.64 14.55 8.43
C LYS A 123 -9.51 14.43 9.44
#